data_AF-A0A917V2X2-F1
#
_entry.id   AF-A0A917V2X2-F1
#
_cell.length_a   1.000
_cell.length_b   1.000
_cell.length_c   1.000
_cell.angle_alpha   90.00
_cell.angle_beta   90.00
_cell.angle_gamma   90.00
#
_symmetry.space_group_name_H-M   'P 1'
#
loop_
_entity.id
_entity.type
_entity.pdbx_description
1 polymer ?
#
loop_
_entity_poly.entity_id
_entity_poly.type
_entity_poly.pdbx_seq_one_letter_code
_entity_poly.pdbx_strand_id
1 'polypeptide(L)'
;MQKVRFTLDPNDPPELSDETAARWDALDDADIDFSDAPELDPTFWRQVEPHTPGPKPTVTMRVDPEVVAFFKQEDPKGYTRRMADVLAAYVKAKAKT
;
A
#
# COMPACT_ATOMS: atom_id res chain seq x y z
N MET A 1 -3.36 8.50 -30.08
CA MET A 1 -3.84 8.22 -28.70
C MET A 1 -3.79 9.50 -27.90
N GLN A 2 -4.94 10.07 -27.57
CA GLN A 2 -5.04 11.24 -26.70
C GLN A 2 -4.82 10.77 -25.25
N LYS A 3 -3.85 11.34 -24.53
CA LYS A 3 -3.66 11.05 -23.11
C LYS A 3 -4.65 11.89 -22.32
N VAL A 4 -5.70 11.27 -21.80
CA VAL A 4 -6.58 11.90 -20.81
C VAL A 4 -5.85 11.87 -19.47
N ARG A 5 -5.56 13.03 -18.90
CA ARG A 5 -4.98 13.15 -17.56
C ARG A 5 -6.12 13.29 -16.56
N PHE A 6 -6.40 12.21 -15.83
CA PHE A 6 -7.39 12.19 -14.77
C PHE A 6 -6.69 12.26 -13.41
N THR A 7 -7.00 13.26 -12.60
CA THR A 7 -6.53 13.40 -11.23
C THR A 7 -7.74 13.21 -10.31
N LEU A 8 -7.74 12.14 -9.52
CA LEU A 8 -8.80 11.87 -8.53
C LEU A 8 -8.54 12.70 -7.26
N ASP A 9 -9.51 13.51 -6.84
CA ASP A 9 -9.50 14.14 -5.50
C ASP A 9 -10.16 13.18 -4.49
N PRO A 10 -9.43 12.67 -3.48
CA PRO A 10 -10.01 11.75 -2.50
C PRO A 10 -11.09 12.37 -1.61
N ASN A 11 -11.15 13.70 -1.47
CA ASN A 11 -12.14 14.38 -0.64
C ASN A 11 -13.38 14.84 -1.41
N ASP A 12 -13.32 14.81 -2.74
CA ASP A 12 -14.42 15.15 -3.63
C ASP A 12 -14.43 14.17 -4.82
N PRO A 13 -14.80 12.91 -4.55
CA PRO A 13 -14.81 11.89 -5.60
C PRO A 13 -15.90 12.23 -6.63
N PRO A 14 -15.67 11.98 -7.93
CA PRO A 14 -16.67 12.23 -8.95
C PRO A 14 -17.93 11.39 -8.70
N GLU A 15 -19.09 12.00 -8.87
CA GLU A 15 -20.37 11.30 -8.81
C GLU A 15 -20.56 10.41 -10.04
N LEU A 16 -21.21 9.26 -9.83
CA LEU A 16 -21.57 8.35 -10.90
C LEU A 16 -22.70 8.97 -11.73
N SER A 17 -22.45 9.25 -13.01
CA SER A 17 -23.51 9.73 -13.93
C SER A 17 -24.58 8.66 -14.13
N ASP A 18 -25.84 9.06 -14.30
CA ASP A 18 -26.97 8.15 -14.58
C ASP A 18 -26.74 7.24 -15.80
N GLU A 19 -26.10 7.75 -16.86
CA GLU A 19 -25.77 6.98 -18.06
C GLU A 19 -24.76 5.85 -17.75
N THR A 20 -23.74 6.14 -16.94
CA THR A 20 -22.75 5.14 -16.52
C THR A 20 -23.39 4.10 -15.62
N ALA A 21 -24.27 4.50 -14.69
CA ALA A 21 -25.00 3.57 -13.83
C ALA A 21 -25.87 2.62 -14.64
N ALA A 22 -26.69 3.14 -15.57
CA ALA A 22 -27.54 2.32 -16.43
C ALA A 22 -26.73 1.37 -17.32
N ARG A 23 -25.55 1.79 -17.81
CA ARG A 23 -24.64 0.92 -18.55
C ARG A 23 -24.08 -0.22 -17.68
N TRP A 24 -23.75 0.07 -16.43
CA TRP A 24 -23.25 -0.94 -15.49
C TRP A 24 -24.34 -1.94 -15.07
N ASP A 25 -25.56 -1.47 -14.83
CA ASP A 25 -26.70 -2.34 -14.51
C ASP A 25 -27.08 -3.29 -15.66
N ALA A 26 -26.71 -2.94 -16.90
CA ALA A 26 -26.98 -3.73 -18.09
C ALA A 26 -25.84 -4.71 -18.46
N LEU A 27 -24.67 -4.63 -17.80
CA LEU A 27 -23.54 -5.53 -18.04
C LEU A 27 -23.78 -6.88 -17.34
N ASP A 28 -23.59 -7.97 -18.06
CA ASP A 28 -23.57 -9.32 -17.48
C ASP A 28 -22.16 -9.64 -16.96
N ASP A 29 -22.05 -10.51 -15.94
CA ASP A 29 -20.77 -10.97 -15.42
C ASP A 29 -19.89 -11.61 -16.51
N ALA A 30 -20.51 -12.25 -17.51
CA ALA A 30 -19.80 -12.85 -18.64
C ALA A 30 -19.09 -11.85 -19.56
N ASP A 31 -19.46 -10.56 -19.50
CA ASP A 31 -18.86 -9.49 -20.30
C ASP A 31 -17.66 -8.82 -19.60
N ILE A 32 -17.34 -9.21 -18.35
CA ILE A 32 -16.21 -8.68 -17.60
C ILE A 32 -14.90 -9.27 -18.15
N ASP A 33 -14.01 -8.40 -18.64
CA ASP A 33 -12.67 -8.77 -19.10
C ASP A 33 -11.72 -9.00 -17.91
N PHE A 34 -11.30 -10.25 -17.71
CA PHE A 34 -10.32 -10.66 -16.68
C PHE A 34 -8.91 -10.92 -17.26
N SER A 35 -8.61 -10.46 -18.47
CA SER A 35 -7.33 -10.75 -19.14
C SER A 35 -6.09 -10.20 -18.40
N ASP A 36 -6.27 -9.16 -17.58
CA ASP A 36 -5.21 -8.56 -16.74
C ASP A 36 -5.16 -9.11 -15.31
N ALA A 37 -6.25 -9.75 -14.85
CA ALA A 37 -6.41 -10.31 -13.53
C ALA A 37 -6.90 -11.77 -13.61
N PRO A 38 -6.06 -12.70 -14.10
CA PRO A 38 -6.43 -14.10 -14.23
C PRO A 38 -6.74 -14.72 -12.86
N GLU A 39 -7.64 -15.71 -12.86
CA GLU A 39 -8.05 -16.41 -11.64
C GLU A 39 -6.86 -17.07 -10.93
N LEU A 40 -6.75 -16.85 -9.62
CA LEU A 40 -5.70 -17.45 -8.78
C LEU A 40 -6.13 -18.85 -8.34
N ASP A 41 -5.72 -19.85 -9.11
CA ASP A 41 -6.08 -21.25 -8.87
C ASP A 41 -5.38 -21.87 -7.63
N PRO A 42 -5.80 -23.08 -7.18
CA PRO A 42 -5.14 -23.76 -6.07
C PRO A 42 -3.65 -24.07 -6.30
N THR A 43 -3.19 -24.15 -7.55
CA THR A 43 -1.78 -24.37 -7.91
C THR A 43 -0.94 -23.14 -7.58
N PHE A 44 -1.45 -21.94 -7.87
CA PHE A 44 -0.84 -20.67 -7.47
C PHE A 44 -0.61 -20.65 -5.97
N TRP A 45 -1.65 -20.91 -5.17
CA TRP A 45 -1.54 -20.88 -3.70
C TRP A 45 -0.62 -21.97 -3.12
N ARG A 46 -0.42 -23.09 -3.82
CA ARG A 46 0.55 -24.13 -3.42
C ARG A 46 2.00 -23.73 -3.66
N GLN A 47 2.26 -22.84 -4.61
CA GLN A 47 3.60 -22.38 -4.97
C GLN A 47 4.02 -21.12 -4.23
N VAL A 48 3.06 -20.31 -3.78
CA VAL A 48 3.33 -19.12 -3.00
C VAL A 48 3.85 -19.51 -1.62
N GLU A 49 5.08 -19.12 -1.32
CA GLU A 49 5.60 -19.16 0.04
C GLU A 49 4.96 -18.02 0.84
N PRO A 50 4.15 -18.30 1.88
CA PRO A 50 3.52 -17.24 2.67
C PRO A 50 4.61 -16.44 3.36
N HIS A 51 4.75 -15.16 3.02
CA HIS A 51 5.59 -14.26 3.79
C HIS A 51 4.93 -14.02 5.16
N THR A 52 5.30 -14.83 6.14
CA THR A 52 4.92 -14.59 7.53
C THR A 52 5.94 -13.61 8.11
N PRO A 53 5.58 -12.34 8.39
CA PRO A 53 6.50 -11.43 9.03
C PRO A 53 6.85 -12.01 10.41
N GLY A 54 8.10 -12.44 10.57
CA GLY A 54 8.59 -12.95 11.84
C GLY A 54 8.49 -11.89 12.96
N PRO A 55 8.55 -12.32 14.24
CA PRO A 55 8.53 -11.38 15.36
C PRO A 55 9.69 -10.40 15.24
N LYS A 56 9.38 -9.10 15.29
CA LYS A 56 10.41 -8.06 15.28
C LYS A 56 11.14 -8.08 16.62
N PRO A 57 12.48 -8.14 16.66
CA PRO A 57 13.21 -8.11 17.91
C PRO A 57 13.06 -6.75 18.60
N THR A 58 12.92 -6.76 19.92
CA THR A 58 12.93 -5.54 20.73
C THR A 58 14.36 -5.12 21.00
N VAL A 59 14.70 -3.86 20.69
CA VAL A 59 16.01 -3.27 20.96
C VAL A 59 15.85 -2.13 21.96
N THR A 60 16.64 -2.15 23.03
CA THR A 60 16.75 -1.05 23.98
C THR A 60 18.05 -0.29 23.70
N MET A 61 17.95 0.98 23.31
CA MET A 61 19.11 1.84 23.06
C MET A 61 18.86 3.26 23.57
N ARG A 62 19.94 3.99 23.83
CA ARG A 62 19.87 5.43 24.11
C ARG A 62 19.84 6.20 22.80
N VAL A 63 18.90 7.13 22.69
CA VAL A 63 18.72 8.02 21.54
C VAL A 63 18.73 9.44 22.07
N ASP A 64 19.29 10.36 21.29
CA ASP A 64 19.25 11.79 21.62
C ASP A 64 17.80 12.27 21.81
N PRO A 65 17.50 13.05 22.86
CA PRO A 65 16.15 13.56 23.11
C PRO A 65 15.57 14.36 21.93
N GLU A 66 16.39 15.08 21.15
CA GLU A 66 15.93 15.86 20.01
C GLU A 66 15.43 14.96 18.87
N VAL A 67 16.07 13.82 18.66
CA VAL A 67 15.63 12.82 17.67
C VAL A 67 14.28 12.24 18.08
N VAL A 68 14.10 11.91 19.35
CA VAL A 68 12.80 11.42 19.84
C VAL A 68 11.72 12.50 19.73
N ALA A 69 12.05 13.76 20.03
CA ALA A 69 11.15 14.88 19.89
C ALA A 69 10.69 15.05 18.43
N PHE A 70 11.63 15.03 17.47
CA PHE A 70 11.32 15.13 16.03
C PHE A 70 10.29 14.10 15.58
N PHE A 71 10.50 12.81 15.87
CA PHE A 71 9.57 11.76 15.43
C PHE A 71 8.20 11.80 16.13
N LYS A 72 8.11 12.41 17.32
CA LYS A 72 6.85 12.59 18.04
C LYS A 72 6.01 13.77 17.54
N GLN A 73 6.58 14.72 16.80
CA GLN A 73 5.87 15.93 16.38
C GLN A 73 4.63 15.62 15.54
N GLU A 74 4.75 14.70 14.59
CA GLU A 74 3.66 14.35 13.67
C GLU A 74 2.75 13.23 14.21
N ASP A 75 3.33 12.21 14.87
CA ASP A 75 2.56 11.11 15.47
C ASP A 75 3.21 10.64 16.78
N PRO A 76 2.75 11.17 17.94
CA PRO A 76 3.26 10.77 19.25
C PRO A 76 3.08 9.29 19.58
N LYS A 77 2.12 8.58 18.96
CA LYS A 77 1.83 7.17 19.22
C LYS A 77 2.61 6.24 18.29
N GLY A 78 2.81 6.65 17.03
CA GLY A 78 3.51 5.88 15.99
C GLY A 78 5.00 6.21 15.80
N TYR A 79 5.58 7.11 16.62
CA TYR A 79 6.98 7.53 16.47
C TYR A 79 7.99 6.37 16.41
N THR A 80 7.79 5.31 17.20
CA THR A 80 8.67 4.12 17.19
C THR A 80 8.61 3.34 15.88
N ARG A 81 7.43 3.21 15.27
CA ARG A 81 7.25 2.58 13.96
C ARG A 81 7.99 3.36 12.89
N ARG A 82 7.88 4.69 12.90
CA ARG A 82 8.58 5.57 11.94
C ARG A 82 10.09 5.51 12.09
N MET A 83 10.58 5.51 13.34
CA MET A 83 12.00 5.30 13.61
C MET A 83 12.49 3.96 13.03
N ALA A 84 11.71 2.88 13.22
CA ALA A 84 12.05 1.57 12.66
C ALA A 84 12.07 1.57 11.12
N ASP A 85 11.13 2.24 10.46
CA ASP A 85 11.08 2.34 9.00
C ASP A 85 12.27 3.12 8.43
N VAL A 86 12.72 4.18 9.11
CA VAL A 86 13.94 4.94 8.74
C VAL A 86 15.19 4.06 8.88
N LEU A 87 15.31 3.29 9.96
CA LEU A 87 16.43 2.35 10.14
C LEU A 87 16.44 1.28 9.04
N ALA A 88 15.28 0.73 8.68
CA ALA A 88 15.16 -0.23 7.59
C ALA A 88 15.56 0.38 6.24
N ALA A 89 15.15 1.62 5.95
CA ALA A 89 15.53 2.34 4.75
C ALA A 89 17.04 2.58 4.68
N TYR A 90 17.66 2.96 5.81
CA TYR A 90 19.11 3.14 5.92
C TYR A 90 19.86 1.83 5.61
N VAL A 91 19.45 0.72 6.23
CA VAL A 91 20.07 -0.60 5.97
C VAL A 91 19.92 -0.99 4.50
N LYS A 92 18.73 -0.83 3.91
CA LYS A 92 18.48 -1.14 2.49
C LYS A 92 19.35 -0.29 1.55
N ALA A 93 19.57 0.98 1.88
CA ALA A 93 20.44 1.86 1.10
C ALA A 93 21.91 1.43 1.18
N LYS A 94 22.36 0.88 2.33
CA LYS A 94 23.74 0.41 2.53
C LYS A 94 24.01 -1.00 2.03
N ALA A 95 23.00 -1.89 2.02
CA ALA A 95 23.14 -3.25 1.52
C ALA A 95 23.20 -3.35 -0.02
N LYS A 96 22.93 -2.26 -0.74
CA LYS A 96 23.04 -2.17 -2.20
C LYS A 96 24.42 -1.68 -2.69
N THR A 97 25.45 -1.77 -1.85
CA THR A 97 26.87 -1.49 -2.17
C THR A 97 27.65 -2.79 -2.10
#